data_AF-A0A1V9ZY63-F1
#
_entry.id   AF-A0A1V9ZY63-F1
#
_cell.length_a   1.000
_cell.length_b   1.000
_cell.length_c   1.000
_cell.angle_alpha   90.00
_cell.angle_beta   90.00
_cell.angle_gamma   90.00
#
_symmetry.space_group_name_H-M   'P 1'
#
loop_
_entity.id
_entity.type
_entity.pdbx_description
1 polymer ?
#
loop_
_entity_poly.entity_id
_entity_poly.type
_entity_poly.pdbx_seq_one_letter_code
_entity_poly.pdbx_strand_id
1 'polypeptide(L)'
;MTKTLSFTSNVFDTNQNAAKTKSHKYSNIRKAKSTDSNSNEARKSIAKTVKDCILYLVSVATELLSAPAIKKLLVSEFGHKESKIFNTNVNKILKELGEEKRDDFGKFKGKYHGGESSSTYKKYSDQIYHEEITQKLKDGKLVECCFCGYYCGEDCFLEEDTETRKTKYHCAKCKTIFWTWFSIYNSCVYSV
;
A
#
# COMPACT_ATOMS: atom_id res chain seq x y z
N MET A 1 -13.50 -33.86 -62.32
CA MET A 1 -14.03 -32.77 -63.18
C MET A 1 -13.70 -31.45 -62.50
N THR A 2 -13.08 -30.51 -63.23
CA THR A 2 -13.22 -29.03 -63.18
C THR A 2 -13.58 -28.32 -61.86
N LYS A 3 -13.03 -27.15 -61.48
CA LYS A 3 -11.92 -26.23 -61.86
C LYS A 3 -12.24 -24.90 -61.13
N THR A 4 -11.26 -23.98 -61.02
CA THR A 4 -11.43 -22.52 -60.72
C THR A 4 -11.69 -22.15 -59.23
N LEU A 5 -11.05 -21.16 -58.58
CA LEU A 5 -9.82 -20.38 -58.88
C LEU A 5 -9.21 -19.67 -57.61
N SER A 6 -7.96 -19.21 -57.74
CA SER A 6 -7.21 -18.03 -57.21
C SER A 6 -7.84 -16.97 -56.23
N PHE A 7 -7.10 -16.14 -55.46
CA PHE A 7 -5.66 -15.73 -55.47
C PHE A 7 -5.19 -15.07 -54.14
N THR A 8 -3.89 -15.18 -53.82
CA THR A 8 -2.93 -14.26 -53.11
C THR A 8 -3.43 -13.16 -52.13
N SER A 9 -2.73 -12.82 -51.03
CA SER A 9 -1.30 -12.41 -51.02
C SER A 9 -0.62 -12.40 -49.63
N ASN A 10 0.65 -12.83 -49.59
CA ASN A 10 1.88 -12.26 -48.97
C ASN A 10 1.76 -11.36 -47.71
N VAL A 11 2.71 -11.35 -46.75
CA VAL A 11 4.17 -11.08 -46.87
C VAL A 11 4.91 -11.53 -45.58
N PHE A 12 6.16 -12.02 -45.75
CA PHE A 12 7.37 -12.01 -44.87
C PHE A 12 7.29 -11.57 -43.38
N ASP A 13 8.18 -11.98 -42.47
CA ASP A 13 9.20 -13.06 -42.32
C ASP A 13 9.95 -12.79 -41.00
N THR A 14 10.77 -13.71 -40.48
CA THR A 14 11.89 -13.46 -39.53
C THR A 14 11.61 -12.82 -38.14
N ASN A 15 12.46 -12.96 -37.10
CA ASN A 15 13.32 -14.05 -36.64
C ASN A 15 13.72 -13.77 -35.17
N GLN A 16 14.10 -14.83 -34.43
CA GLN A 16 15.11 -14.89 -33.35
C GLN A 16 15.41 -13.72 -32.36
N ASN A 17 15.47 -14.12 -31.08
CA ASN A 17 16.53 -13.82 -30.09
C ASN A 17 16.96 -12.35 -29.82
N ALA A 18 16.89 -11.95 -28.53
CA ALA A 18 18.07 -11.88 -27.65
C ALA A 18 17.75 -11.25 -26.29
N ALA A 19 18.43 -11.71 -25.23
CA ALA A 19 18.37 -11.11 -23.91
C ALA A 19 19.35 -9.92 -23.76
N LYS A 20 18.96 -8.86 -23.02
CA LYS A 20 19.71 -8.30 -21.85
C LYS A 20 19.20 -6.94 -21.34
N THR A 21 18.90 -6.91 -20.03
CA THR A 21 19.17 -5.83 -19.03
C THR A 21 19.25 -4.34 -19.45
N LYS A 22 18.43 -3.46 -18.83
CA LYS A 22 18.82 -2.53 -17.73
C LYS A 22 17.75 -1.43 -17.46
N SER A 23 17.79 -0.96 -16.22
CA SER A 23 17.03 0.15 -15.60
C SER A 23 16.92 1.47 -16.36
N HIS A 24 15.83 2.22 -16.12
CA HIS A 24 15.76 3.67 -15.85
C HIS A 24 14.28 4.12 -15.69
N LYS A 25 13.92 5.22 -15.01
CA LYS A 25 14.54 6.01 -13.92
C LYS A 25 13.44 6.86 -13.26
N TYR A 26 13.63 7.21 -11.98
CA TYR A 26 12.87 8.16 -11.15
C TYR A 26 12.28 9.39 -11.89
N SER A 27 11.05 9.80 -11.52
CA SER A 27 10.58 11.19 -11.65
C SER A 27 10.08 11.71 -10.30
N ASN A 28 10.70 12.80 -9.82
CA ASN A 28 10.38 13.43 -8.54
C ASN A 28 9.07 14.24 -8.62
N ILE A 29 8.19 14.11 -7.61
CA ILE A 29 7.28 15.20 -7.22
C ILE A 29 7.55 15.60 -5.76
N ARG A 30 8.55 16.48 -5.64
CA ARG A 30 8.74 17.57 -4.67
C ARG A 30 8.34 17.35 -3.20
N LYS A 31 9.37 17.31 -2.35
CA LYS A 31 9.31 17.89 -0.98
C LYS A 31 8.71 19.30 -1.02
N ALA A 32 7.85 19.60 -0.05
CA ALA A 32 7.67 20.95 0.49
C ALA A 32 7.69 20.85 2.02
N LYS A 33 8.87 21.07 2.63
CA LYS A 33 9.02 21.29 4.07
C LYS A 33 9.93 22.50 4.28
N SER A 34 9.35 23.62 4.73
CA SER A 34 10.11 24.81 5.15
C SER A 34 9.28 25.78 6.02
N THR A 35 8.36 25.29 6.86
CA THR A 35 7.46 26.16 7.67
C THR A 35 7.20 25.67 9.11
N ASP A 36 7.96 24.69 9.63
CA ASP A 36 7.56 23.95 10.85
C ASP A 36 8.30 24.30 12.16
N SER A 37 9.46 24.95 12.11
CA SER A 37 10.32 25.14 13.31
C SER A 37 9.82 26.21 14.29
N ASN A 38 8.91 27.09 13.86
CA ASN A 38 8.27 28.06 14.75
C ASN A 38 6.86 27.61 15.19
N SER A 39 6.22 26.72 14.44
CA SER A 39 4.87 26.24 14.74
C SER A 39 4.86 25.10 15.76
N ASN A 40 5.88 24.24 15.78
CA ASN A 40 5.98 23.15 16.75
C ASN A 40 6.36 23.65 18.15
N GLU A 41 7.33 24.55 18.26
CA GLU A 41 7.74 25.20 19.51
C GLU A 41 6.58 26.00 20.12
N ALA A 42 5.81 26.71 19.29
CA ALA A 42 4.56 27.35 19.72
C ALA A 42 3.55 26.31 20.25
N ARG A 43 3.28 25.23 19.52
CA ARG A 43 2.40 24.13 19.96
C ARG A 43 2.86 23.46 21.25
N LYS A 44 4.17 23.27 21.44
CA LYS A 44 4.76 22.70 22.65
C LYS A 44 4.53 23.58 23.88
N SER A 45 4.64 24.91 23.73
CA SER A 45 4.36 25.85 24.83
C SER A 45 2.87 25.96 25.21
N ILE A 46 1.97 25.48 24.36
CA ILE A 46 0.51 25.42 24.61
C ILE A 46 0.14 24.16 25.41
N ALA A 47 0.94 23.08 25.34
CA ALA A 47 0.68 21.84 26.07
C ALA A 47 0.96 22.01 27.58
N LYS A 48 -0.12 22.09 28.37
CA LYS A 48 -0.06 22.42 29.81
C LYS A 48 -0.39 21.24 30.72
N THR A 49 -1.22 20.30 30.28
CA THR A 49 -1.52 19.09 31.06
C THR A 49 -0.73 17.90 30.53
N VAL A 50 -0.51 16.88 31.38
CA VAL A 50 0.09 15.60 30.97
C VAL A 50 -0.61 15.03 29.72
N LYS A 51 -1.93 15.19 29.62
CA LYS A 51 -2.74 14.75 28.48
C LYS A 51 -2.43 15.53 27.20
N ASP A 52 -2.36 16.86 27.27
CA ASP A 52 -2.02 17.70 26.11
C ASP A 52 -0.59 17.44 25.63
N CYS A 53 0.34 17.20 26.56
CA CYS A 53 1.70 16.84 26.25
C CYS A 53 1.77 15.49 25.50
N ILE A 54 0.97 14.49 25.90
CA ILE A 54 0.85 13.21 25.16
C ILE A 54 0.33 13.44 23.74
N LEU A 55 -0.70 14.28 23.58
CA LEU A 55 -1.34 14.59 22.30
C LEU A 55 -0.43 15.36 21.35
N TYR A 56 0.31 16.34 21.88
CA TYR A 56 1.40 16.98 21.15
C TYR A 56 2.43 15.94 20.66
N LEU A 57 2.91 15.08 21.57
CA LEU A 57 3.93 14.08 21.24
C LEU A 57 3.48 13.09 20.16
N VAL A 58 2.22 12.64 20.14
CA VAL A 58 1.74 11.73 19.08
C VAL A 58 1.34 12.42 17.78
N SER A 59 1.01 13.72 17.80
CA SER A 59 0.54 14.44 16.60
C SER A 59 1.71 14.96 15.74
N VAL A 60 2.82 15.35 16.39
CA VAL A 60 4.08 15.62 15.69
C VAL A 60 4.87 14.34 15.37
N ALA A 61 4.46 13.18 15.91
CA ALA A 61 5.10 11.91 15.60
C ALA A 61 5.00 11.60 14.10
N THR A 62 6.00 10.88 13.59
CA THR A 62 5.93 10.26 12.25
C THR A 62 5.68 8.75 12.30
N GLU A 63 5.58 8.17 13.50
CA GLU A 63 5.38 6.74 13.77
C GLU A 63 4.62 6.42 15.08
N LEU A 64 4.02 5.23 15.18
CA LEU A 64 3.29 4.76 16.38
C LEU A 64 4.19 4.70 17.63
N LEU A 65 3.96 5.61 18.55
CA LEU A 65 4.58 5.70 19.87
C LEU A 65 4.04 4.62 20.84
N SER A 66 4.88 4.11 21.73
CA SER A 66 4.45 3.16 22.77
C SER A 66 4.19 3.84 24.10
N ALA A 67 3.42 3.20 24.99
CA ALA A 67 3.12 3.78 26.30
C ALA A 67 4.36 4.16 27.15
N PRO A 68 5.44 3.34 27.21
CA PRO A 68 6.67 3.72 27.91
C PRO A 68 7.45 4.84 27.20
N ALA A 69 7.40 4.94 25.87
CA ALA A 69 8.09 6.00 25.14
C ALA A 69 7.48 7.37 25.47
N ILE A 70 6.15 7.44 25.47
CA ILE A 70 5.39 8.63 25.81
C ILE A 70 5.72 9.11 27.25
N LYS A 71 5.82 8.21 28.22
CA LYS A 71 6.24 8.54 29.60
C LYS A 71 7.61 9.22 29.68
N LYS A 72 8.61 8.71 28.93
CA LYS A 72 9.95 9.28 28.95
C LYS A 72 9.99 10.67 28.33
N LEU A 73 9.28 10.85 27.21
CA LEU A 73 9.15 12.16 26.55
C LEU A 73 8.47 13.18 27.47
N LEU A 74 7.47 12.78 28.26
CA LEU A 74 6.86 13.61 29.31
C LEU A 74 7.87 14.05 30.39
N VAL A 75 8.76 13.17 30.84
CA VAL A 75 9.81 13.52 31.80
C VAL A 75 10.82 14.49 31.18
N SER A 76 11.33 14.20 29.98
CA SER A 76 12.43 14.95 29.38
C SER A 76 12.02 16.27 28.72
N GLU A 77 10.86 16.32 28.06
CA GLU A 77 10.42 17.51 27.32
C GLU A 77 9.52 18.45 28.12
N PHE A 78 8.92 17.96 29.21
CA PHE A 78 7.97 18.70 30.05
C PHE A 78 8.31 18.66 31.56
N GLY A 79 9.44 18.07 31.95
CA GLY A 79 9.97 18.15 33.32
C GLY A 79 9.24 17.33 34.38
N HIS A 80 8.39 16.37 33.98
CA HIS A 80 7.66 15.54 34.95
C HIS A 80 8.60 14.65 35.78
N LYS A 81 8.30 14.45 37.07
CA LYS A 81 9.12 13.62 37.97
C LYS A 81 8.67 12.15 37.96
N GLU A 82 9.60 11.26 37.62
CA GLU A 82 9.40 9.82 37.61
C GLU A 82 8.99 9.30 39.00
N SER A 83 7.91 8.52 39.05
CA SER A 83 7.34 7.99 40.29
C SER A 83 6.29 6.91 40.00
N LYS A 84 5.92 6.11 41.01
CA LYS A 84 4.84 5.12 40.89
C LYS A 84 3.49 5.78 40.54
N ILE A 85 3.22 6.98 41.08
CA ILE A 85 2.00 7.75 40.81
C ILE A 85 1.99 8.27 39.37
N PHE A 86 3.09 8.87 38.90
CA PHE A 86 3.25 9.30 37.51
C PHE A 86 3.04 8.14 36.52
N ASN A 87 3.64 6.98 36.79
CA ASN A 87 3.49 5.79 35.96
C ASN A 87 2.05 5.32 35.81
N THR A 88 1.31 5.27 36.92
CA THR A 88 -0.12 4.92 36.92
C THR A 88 -0.94 5.98 36.20
N ASN A 89 -0.66 7.26 36.44
CA ASN A 89 -1.36 8.36 35.80
C ASN A 89 -1.21 8.34 34.27
N VAL A 90 0.01 8.22 33.73
CA VAL A 90 0.21 8.16 32.28
C VAL A 90 -0.36 6.87 31.67
N ASN A 91 -0.30 5.73 32.36
CA ASN A 91 -0.98 4.51 31.87
C ASN A 91 -2.51 4.67 31.85
N LYS A 92 -3.07 5.35 32.86
CA LYS A 92 -4.49 5.70 32.91
C LYS A 92 -4.84 6.64 31.75
N ILE A 93 -4.11 7.75 31.57
CA ILE A 93 -4.34 8.70 30.47
C ILE A 93 -4.17 8.03 29.09
N LEU A 94 -3.24 7.09 28.90
CA LEU A 94 -3.09 6.37 27.64
C LEU A 94 -4.17 5.29 27.39
N LYS A 95 -4.80 4.81 28.46
CA LYS A 95 -6.00 3.99 28.38
C LYS A 95 -7.20 4.88 28.04
N GLU A 96 -7.40 5.97 28.77
CA GLU A 96 -8.45 6.97 28.55
C GLU A 96 -8.36 7.54 27.13
N LEU A 97 -7.20 8.03 26.67
CA LEU A 97 -7.00 8.47 25.28
C LEU A 97 -7.26 7.37 24.24
N GLY A 98 -7.01 6.10 24.58
CA GLY A 98 -7.35 4.95 23.74
C GLY A 98 -8.84 4.58 23.75
N GLU A 99 -9.58 5.02 24.77
CA GLU A 99 -11.03 4.87 24.94
C GLU A 99 -11.80 6.09 24.40
N GLU A 100 -11.18 7.27 24.43
CA GLU A 100 -11.65 8.56 23.89
C GLU A 100 -11.66 8.61 22.35
N LYS A 101 -11.04 7.62 21.67
CA LYS A 101 -11.06 7.44 20.21
C LYS A 101 -10.81 8.73 19.41
N ARG A 102 -9.61 9.30 19.53
CA ARG A 102 -9.29 10.57 18.88
C ARG A 102 -8.53 10.39 17.56
N ASP A 103 -8.74 11.27 16.61
CA ASP A 103 -8.06 11.24 15.30
C ASP A 103 -6.57 11.60 15.44
N ASP A 104 -6.27 12.51 16.37
CA ASP A 104 -4.93 12.85 16.84
C ASP A 104 -4.38 11.84 17.87
N PHE A 105 -5.02 10.67 18.07
CA PHE A 105 -4.53 9.59 18.93
C PHE A 105 -5.16 8.22 18.59
N GLY A 106 -4.69 7.57 17.52
CA GLY A 106 -5.15 6.22 17.18
C GLY A 106 -4.31 5.12 17.83
N LYS A 107 -4.94 4.12 18.48
CA LYS A 107 -4.25 2.92 19.00
C LYS A 107 -4.35 1.73 18.04
N PHE A 108 -3.22 1.24 17.52
CA PHE A 108 -3.17 0.01 16.70
C PHE A 108 -2.19 -1.01 17.25
N LYS A 109 -2.68 -2.21 17.57
CA LYS A 109 -1.93 -3.33 18.18
C LYS A 109 -0.98 -2.88 19.30
N GLY A 110 -1.48 -2.03 20.21
CA GLY A 110 -0.79 -1.61 21.45
C GLY A 110 0.06 -0.34 21.37
N LYS A 111 0.13 0.35 20.23
CA LYS A 111 0.90 1.59 20.05
C LYS A 111 0.01 2.73 19.49
N TYR A 112 0.45 3.99 19.57
CA TYR A 112 -0.37 5.21 19.53
C TYR A 112 0.20 6.32 18.62
N HIS A 113 -0.59 6.93 17.73
CA HIS A 113 -0.13 8.04 16.85
C HIS A 113 -1.28 8.94 16.39
N GLY A 114 -1.01 10.24 16.22
CA GLY A 114 -1.96 11.29 15.86
C GLY A 114 -1.66 12.19 14.65
N GLY A 115 -0.95 11.72 13.62
CA GLY A 115 -0.66 12.49 12.40
C GLY A 115 -0.75 11.63 11.13
N GLU A 116 -0.55 12.19 9.93
CA GLU A 116 -0.70 11.53 8.61
C GLU A 116 0.33 10.43 8.29
N SER A 117 1.07 10.00 9.30
CA SER A 117 1.96 8.84 9.25
C SER A 117 1.69 7.89 10.41
N SER A 118 0.55 8.11 11.07
CA SER A 118 -0.07 7.24 12.07
C SER A 118 0.04 5.83 11.59
N SER A 119 0.46 4.90 12.43
CA SER A 119 0.55 3.49 12.03
C SER A 119 -0.65 2.69 12.52
N THR A 120 -1.55 3.37 13.25
CA THR A 120 -2.98 3.18 13.06
C THR A 120 -3.31 3.52 11.61
N TYR A 121 -2.93 4.71 11.13
CA TYR A 121 -3.01 5.18 9.72
C TYR A 121 -2.03 4.49 8.70
N LYS A 122 -1.20 3.50 9.08
CA LYS A 122 -0.26 2.80 8.17
C LYS A 122 -0.39 1.28 8.20
N LYS A 123 -0.89 0.69 9.30
CA LYS A 123 -1.61 -0.58 9.12
C LYS A 123 -2.95 -0.35 8.43
N TYR A 124 -3.58 0.81 8.62
CA TYR A 124 -4.57 1.36 7.70
C TYR A 124 -3.99 1.47 6.27
N SER A 125 -2.85 2.13 6.02
CA SER A 125 -2.34 2.25 4.63
C SER A 125 -2.06 0.91 3.96
N ASP A 126 -1.41 -0.02 4.66
CA ASP A 126 -1.00 -1.28 4.04
C ASP A 126 -2.14 -2.31 4.01
N GLN A 127 -3.11 -2.23 4.92
CA GLN A 127 -4.34 -3.02 4.83
C GLN A 127 -5.25 -2.51 3.69
N ILE A 128 -5.37 -1.18 3.54
CA ILE A 128 -6.02 -0.54 2.38
C ILE A 128 -5.39 -1.04 1.07
N TYR A 129 -4.06 -1.03 0.98
CA TYR A 129 -3.32 -1.48 -0.21
C TYR A 129 -3.64 -2.93 -0.62
N HIS A 130 -3.79 -3.85 0.34
CA HIS A 130 -4.08 -5.26 0.04
C HIS A 130 -5.56 -5.54 -0.25
N GLU A 131 -6.49 -4.78 0.34
CA GLU A 131 -7.93 -4.87 0.05
C GLU A 131 -8.25 -4.36 -1.36
N GLU A 132 -7.60 -3.26 -1.82
CA GLU A 132 -7.77 -2.71 -3.17
C GLU A 132 -7.39 -3.70 -4.29
N ILE A 133 -6.30 -4.43 -4.12
CA ILE A 133 -5.83 -5.44 -5.10
C ILE A 133 -6.87 -6.58 -5.21
N THR A 134 -7.43 -6.99 -4.07
CA THR A 134 -8.40 -8.10 -4.00
C THR A 134 -9.71 -7.78 -4.74
N GLN A 135 -10.16 -6.53 -4.74
CA GLN A 135 -11.39 -6.15 -5.44
C GLN A 135 -11.21 -6.13 -6.97
N LYS A 136 -10.10 -5.56 -7.46
CA LYS A 136 -9.82 -5.46 -8.91
C LYS A 136 -9.75 -6.82 -9.62
N LEU A 137 -9.38 -7.88 -8.89
CA LEU A 137 -9.45 -9.28 -9.36
C LEU A 137 -10.88 -9.77 -9.59
N LYS A 138 -11.82 -9.45 -8.68
CA LYS A 138 -13.22 -9.91 -8.77
C LYS A 138 -13.97 -9.28 -9.94
N ASP A 139 -13.62 -8.04 -10.27
CA ASP A 139 -14.24 -7.26 -11.34
C ASP A 139 -13.65 -7.59 -12.73
N GLY A 140 -12.74 -8.58 -12.83
CA GLY A 140 -12.07 -8.96 -14.08
C GLY A 140 -11.04 -7.97 -14.63
N LYS A 141 -10.74 -6.90 -13.88
CA LYS A 141 -9.83 -5.80 -14.30
C LYS A 141 -8.36 -6.08 -14.03
N LEU A 142 -8.09 -6.98 -13.07
CA LEU A 142 -6.80 -7.60 -12.87
C LEU A 142 -6.95 -9.11 -13.00
N VAL A 143 -5.94 -9.76 -13.55
CA VAL A 143 -5.84 -11.21 -13.66
C VAL A 143 -4.48 -11.63 -13.07
N GLU A 144 -4.47 -12.62 -12.19
CA GLU A 144 -3.22 -13.13 -11.64
C GLU A 144 -2.49 -14.02 -12.66
N CYS A 145 -1.23 -13.68 -12.98
CA CYS A 145 -0.42 -14.48 -13.88
C CYS A 145 -0.05 -15.82 -13.23
N CYS A 146 -0.62 -16.89 -13.78
CA CYS A 146 -0.44 -18.30 -13.45
C CYS A 146 1.01 -18.74 -13.18
N PHE A 147 1.98 -18.12 -13.85
CA PHE A 147 3.39 -18.49 -13.77
C PHE A 147 4.20 -17.72 -12.71
N CYS A 148 3.72 -16.58 -12.20
CA CYS A 148 4.54 -15.71 -11.34
C CYS A 148 3.79 -14.85 -10.31
N GLY A 149 2.48 -15.07 -10.12
CA GLY A 149 1.64 -14.37 -9.14
C GLY A 149 1.58 -12.86 -9.33
N TYR A 150 1.76 -12.38 -10.57
CA TYR A 150 1.73 -10.94 -10.87
C TYR A 150 0.37 -10.54 -11.40
N TYR A 151 -0.22 -9.51 -10.82
CA TYR A 151 -1.50 -8.98 -11.26
C TYR A 151 -1.33 -8.17 -12.54
N CYS A 152 -1.81 -8.76 -13.63
CA CYS A 152 -1.85 -8.23 -14.98
C CYS A 152 -3.13 -7.43 -15.18
N GLY A 153 -3.01 -6.20 -15.70
CA GLY A 153 -4.17 -5.38 -16.10
C GLY A 153 -4.49 -5.50 -17.60
N GLU A 154 -5.30 -4.57 -18.10
CA GLU A 154 -5.72 -4.47 -19.50
C GLU A 154 -4.52 -4.48 -20.47
N ASP A 155 -3.41 -3.81 -20.14
CA ASP A 155 -2.16 -3.80 -20.93
C ASP A 155 -1.50 -5.18 -21.15
N CYS A 156 -1.96 -6.21 -20.44
CA CYS A 156 -1.49 -7.58 -20.60
C CYS A 156 -2.44 -8.44 -21.47
N PHE A 157 -3.63 -7.97 -21.82
CA PHE A 157 -4.55 -8.66 -22.72
C PHE A 157 -3.95 -8.73 -24.14
N LEU A 158 -4.17 -9.85 -24.83
CA LEU A 158 -3.83 -10.02 -26.25
C LEU A 158 -5.07 -10.23 -27.12
N GLU A 159 -5.85 -11.27 -26.82
CA GLU A 159 -7.00 -11.68 -27.63
C GLU A 159 -8.00 -12.52 -26.80
N GLU A 160 -9.25 -12.54 -27.25
CA GLU A 160 -10.30 -13.42 -26.76
C GLU A 160 -10.60 -14.49 -27.81
N ASP A 161 -10.54 -15.75 -27.42
CA ASP A 161 -11.00 -16.91 -28.18
C ASP A 161 -12.46 -17.18 -27.80
N THR A 162 -13.37 -16.76 -28.68
CA THR A 162 -14.82 -16.91 -28.51
C THR A 162 -15.32 -18.34 -28.69
N GLU A 163 -14.55 -19.21 -29.38
CA GLU A 163 -14.91 -20.61 -29.59
C GLU A 163 -14.67 -21.43 -28.32
N THR A 164 -13.49 -21.28 -27.70
CA THR A 164 -13.16 -21.99 -26.45
C THR A 164 -13.50 -21.21 -25.18
N ARG A 165 -14.01 -19.98 -25.31
CA ARG A 165 -14.33 -19.02 -24.23
C ARG A 165 -13.13 -18.76 -23.32
N LYS A 166 -11.96 -18.57 -23.94
CA LYS A 166 -10.70 -18.29 -23.26
C LYS A 166 -10.21 -16.89 -23.59
N THR A 167 -9.44 -16.32 -22.68
CA THR A 167 -8.78 -15.03 -22.89
C THR A 167 -7.27 -15.19 -22.71
N LYS A 168 -6.51 -14.61 -23.63
CA LYS A 168 -5.05 -14.73 -23.70
C LYS A 168 -4.39 -13.49 -23.12
N TYR A 169 -3.40 -13.70 -22.26
CA TYR A 169 -2.63 -12.64 -21.65
C TYR A 169 -1.13 -12.86 -21.83
N HIS A 170 -0.36 -11.78 -21.95
CA HIS A 170 1.10 -11.78 -21.88
C HIS A 170 1.55 -11.04 -20.62
N CYS A 171 2.16 -11.77 -19.69
CA CYS A 171 2.52 -11.20 -18.39
C CYS A 171 3.64 -10.17 -18.50
N ALA A 172 3.35 -8.91 -18.14
CA ALA A 172 4.34 -7.84 -18.14
C ALA A 172 5.59 -8.14 -17.28
N LYS A 173 5.49 -8.99 -16.25
CA LYS A 173 6.60 -9.36 -15.35
C LYS A 173 7.44 -10.52 -15.87
N CYS A 174 6.86 -11.71 -16.10
CA CYS A 174 7.61 -12.91 -16.50
C CYS A 174 7.70 -13.12 -18.02
N LYS A 175 7.01 -12.30 -18.82
CA LYS A 175 6.95 -12.37 -20.30
C LYS A 175 6.39 -13.69 -20.84
N THR A 176 5.70 -14.46 -20.00
CA THR A 176 5.03 -15.71 -20.39
C THR A 176 3.61 -15.41 -20.84
N ILE A 177 3.15 -16.09 -21.88
CA ILE A 177 1.76 -16.06 -22.33
C ILE A 177 0.97 -17.10 -21.52
N PHE A 178 -0.22 -16.73 -21.06
CA PHE A 178 -1.12 -17.61 -20.31
C PHE A 178 -2.58 -17.40 -20.73
N TRP A 179 -3.43 -18.38 -20.44
CA TRP A 179 -4.86 -18.37 -20.78
C TRP A 179 -5.73 -18.51 -19.52
N THR A 180 -6.82 -17.76 -19.46
CA THR A 180 -7.88 -17.90 -18.44
C THR A 180 -9.21 -18.23 -19.10
N TRP A 181 -10.16 -18.78 -18.33
CA TRP A 181 -11.49 -19.10 -18.82
C TRP A 181 -12.51 -18.02 -18.43
N PHE A 182 -13.41 -17.66 -19.34
CA PHE A 182 -14.32 -16.52 -19.20
C PHE A 182 -15.16 -16.53 -17.90
N SER A 183 -15.54 -17.71 -17.39
CA SER A 183 -16.40 -17.80 -16.20
C SER A 183 -15.67 -17.86 -14.85
N ILE A 184 -14.33 -17.85 -14.82
CA ILE A 184 -13.57 -17.95 -13.55
C ILE A 184 -12.32 -17.06 -13.63
N TYR A 185 -12.40 -15.87 -13.03
CA TYR A 185 -11.33 -14.87 -12.95
C TYR A 185 -10.04 -15.31 -12.20
N ASN A 186 -9.93 -16.59 -11.82
CA ASN A 186 -8.75 -17.19 -11.19
C ASN A 186 -8.47 -18.65 -11.64
N SER A 187 -9.17 -19.21 -12.64
CA SER A 187 -8.79 -20.55 -13.17
C SER A 187 -7.88 -20.42 -14.38
N CYS A 188 -6.59 -20.61 -14.14
CA CYS A 188 -5.60 -20.84 -15.19
C CYS A 188 -5.91 -22.14 -15.94
N VAL A 189 -6.15 -22.04 -17.25
CA VAL A 189 -6.31 -23.24 -18.08
C VAL A 189 -4.95 -23.58 -18.68
N TYR A 190 -4.30 -24.58 -18.11
CA TYR A 190 -3.13 -25.19 -18.74
C TYR A 190 -3.57 -25.86 -20.04
N SER A 191 -3.20 -25.27 -21.19
CA SER A 191 -3.06 -26.05 -22.41
C SER A 191 -1.68 -26.69 -22.39
N VAL A 192 -1.67 -28.02 -22.41
CA VAL A 192 -0.57 -28.78 -23.01
C VAL A 192 -0.69 -28.65 -24.53
#